data_AF-A0A4R5GCI2-F1
#
_entry.id   AF-A0A4R5GCI2-F1
#
_cell.length_a   1.000
_cell.length_b   1.000
_cell.length_c   1.000
_cell.angle_alpha   90.00
_cell.angle_beta   90.00
_cell.angle_gamma   90.00
#
_symmetry.space_group_name_H-M   'P 1'
#
loop_
_entity.id
_entity.type
_entity.pdbx_description
1 polymer ?
#
loop_
_entity_poly.entity_id
_entity_poly.type
_entity_poly.pdbx_seq_one_letter_code
_entity_poly.pdbx_strand_id
1 'polypeptide(L)'
;MKLSDVQKRLQAPFPAHLVGWKAQAFNKERTRALLLAYVDARAVQDRLDAICPDSWSFELEVIPGTATPTVKGRLTVLGVTREDIGEASEGEYSTLKAAASDALKRCAVQFGIGRYLYDLPKQWVDWNDARREPVHTPELPEWARPDHERSPGGAHLVQAMEQLRYELPEDLDLQREVYKHLKAALGSLQGGTQNRHGRAA
;
A
#
# COMPACT_ATOMS: atom_id res chain seq x y z
N MET A 1 -21.48 0.04 12.72
CA MET A 1 -20.88 0.29 11.40
C MET A 1 -21.02 -0.97 10.56
N LYS A 2 -21.61 -0.88 9.36
CA LYS A 2 -21.74 -2.01 8.43
C LYS A 2 -20.59 -2.01 7.43
N LEU A 3 -20.31 -3.15 6.81
CA LEU A 3 -19.26 -3.25 5.79
C LEU A 3 -19.45 -2.27 4.63
N SER A 4 -20.70 -2.02 4.22
CA SER A 4 -21.05 -1.04 3.19
C SER A 4 -20.56 0.37 3.51
N ASP A 5 -20.50 0.73 4.79
CA ASP A 5 -20.17 2.08 5.25
C ASP A 5 -18.67 2.38 5.06
N VAL A 6 -17.83 1.34 5.04
CA VAL A 6 -16.37 1.45 4.95
C VAL A 6 -15.77 0.91 3.65
N GLN A 7 -16.58 0.31 2.80
CA GLN A 7 -16.13 -0.38 1.58
C GLN A 7 -15.23 0.50 0.70
N LYS A 8 -15.60 1.77 0.50
CA LYS A 8 -14.78 2.72 -0.27
C LYS A 8 -13.42 2.99 0.36
N ARG A 9 -13.34 3.08 1.69
CA ARG A 9 -12.08 3.30 2.43
C ARG A 9 -11.17 2.08 2.34
N LEU A 10 -11.74 0.87 2.43
CA LEU A 10 -10.98 -0.38 2.26
C LEU A 10 -10.38 -0.49 0.85
N GLN A 11 -11.15 -0.07 -0.16
CA GLN A 11 -10.79 -0.10 -1.58
C GLN A 11 -9.86 1.02 -2.04
N ALA A 12 -9.63 2.05 -1.22
CA ALA A 12 -8.81 3.19 -1.62
C ALA A 12 -7.41 2.75 -2.08
N PRO A 13 -6.78 3.40 -3.07
CA PRO A 13 -5.41 3.07 -3.44
C PRO A 13 -4.44 3.16 -2.26
N PHE A 14 -3.34 2.41 -2.30
CA PHE A 14 -2.27 2.55 -1.31
C PHE A 14 -1.33 3.68 -1.75
N PRO A 15 -0.74 4.44 -0.81
CA PRO A 15 0.40 5.32 -1.10
C PRO A 15 1.44 4.61 -1.96
N ALA A 16 1.99 5.31 -2.96
CA ALA A 16 2.87 4.68 -3.95
C ALA A 16 4.11 4.03 -3.31
N HIS A 17 4.61 4.61 -2.21
CA HIS A 17 5.77 4.09 -1.49
C HIS A 17 5.49 2.77 -0.72
N LEU A 18 4.22 2.44 -0.46
CA LEU A 18 3.82 1.15 0.14
C LEU A 18 3.60 0.06 -0.91
N VAL A 19 3.65 0.40 -2.20
CA VAL A 19 3.51 -0.54 -3.30
C VAL A 19 4.90 -0.99 -3.74
N GLY A 20 5.21 -2.25 -3.44
CA GLY A 20 6.41 -2.93 -3.93
C GLY A 20 6.20 -3.57 -5.29
N TRP A 21 7.30 -3.95 -5.94
CA TRP A 21 7.29 -4.65 -7.22
C TRP A 21 8.08 -5.94 -7.12
N LYS A 22 7.49 -7.06 -7.54
CA LYS A 22 8.13 -8.38 -7.57
C LYS A 22 8.21 -8.92 -8.99
N ALA A 23 9.31 -9.59 -9.30
CA ALA A 23 9.44 -10.32 -10.56
C ALA A 23 8.55 -11.56 -10.55
N GLN A 24 7.74 -11.72 -11.59
CA GLN A 24 6.86 -12.87 -11.81
C GLN A 24 7.43 -13.81 -12.88
N ALA A 25 8.03 -13.26 -13.93
CA ALA A 25 8.62 -14.01 -15.02
C ALA A 25 9.85 -13.28 -15.55
N PHE A 26 10.75 -14.01 -16.19
CA PHE A 26 11.95 -13.48 -16.82
C PHE A 26 11.95 -13.83 -18.31
N ASN A 27 12.60 -13.02 -19.14
CA ASN A 27 12.95 -13.44 -20.49
C ASN A 27 14.04 -14.52 -20.42
N LYS A 28 14.32 -15.17 -21.56
CA LYS A 28 15.28 -16.26 -21.65
C LYS A 28 16.68 -15.86 -21.19
N GLU A 29 17.10 -14.63 -21.50
CA GLU A 29 18.41 -14.08 -21.17
C GLU A 29 18.49 -13.52 -19.74
N ARG A 30 17.38 -13.50 -18.99
CA ARG A 30 17.25 -12.91 -17.64
C ARG A 30 17.64 -11.43 -17.55
N THR A 31 17.56 -10.71 -18.66
CA THR A 31 17.83 -9.26 -18.75
C THR A 31 16.58 -8.41 -18.58
N ARG A 32 15.38 -9.01 -18.67
CA ARG A 32 14.10 -8.35 -18.44
C ARG A 32 13.21 -9.21 -17.56
N ALA A 33 12.41 -8.54 -16.73
CA ALA A 33 11.46 -9.19 -15.84
C ALA A 33 10.05 -8.60 -16.04
N LEU A 34 9.04 -9.47 -16.04
CA LEU A 34 7.66 -9.08 -15.88
C LEU A 34 7.41 -8.82 -14.39
N LEU A 35 7.10 -7.57 -14.03
CA LEU A 35 6.85 -7.19 -12.65
C LEU A 35 5.35 -7.21 -12.32
N LEU A 36 5.05 -7.59 -11.08
CA LEU A 36 3.74 -7.44 -10.45
C LEU A 36 3.86 -6.52 -9.24
N ALA A 37 2.92 -5.60 -9.12
CA ALA A 37 2.79 -4.77 -7.94
C ALA A 37 2.21 -5.59 -6.79
N TYR A 38 2.64 -5.30 -5.56
CA TYR A 38 2.09 -5.89 -4.36
C TYR A 38 2.18 -4.91 -3.19
N VAL A 39 1.38 -5.13 -2.16
CA VAL A 39 1.58 -4.52 -0.84
C VAL A 39 1.99 -5.58 0.17
N ASP A 40 2.68 -5.15 1.22
CA ASP A 40 3.01 -6.02 2.34
C ASP A 40 1.81 -6.28 3.24
N ALA A 41 1.88 -7.40 3.97
CA ALA A 41 0.83 -7.77 4.93
C ALA A 41 0.62 -6.68 5.99
N ARG A 42 1.68 -5.95 6.38
CA ARG A 42 1.60 -4.86 7.35
C ARG A 42 0.74 -3.70 6.84
N ALA A 43 0.90 -3.30 5.57
CA ALA A 43 0.05 -2.27 4.97
C ALA A 43 -1.44 -2.66 4.97
N VAL A 44 -1.74 -3.96 4.79
CA VAL A 44 -3.12 -4.47 4.92
C VAL A 44 -3.63 -4.36 6.35
N GLN A 45 -2.82 -4.77 7.35
CA GLN A 45 -3.16 -4.66 8.77
C GLN A 45 -3.39 -3.21 9.18
N ASP A 46 -2.46 -2.32 8.85
CA ASP A 46 -2.53 -0.89 9.21
C ASP A 46 -3.80 -0.24 8.61
N ARG A 47 -4.22 -0.67 7.42
CA ARG A 47 -5.47 -0.21 6.81
C ARG A 47 -6.70 -0.73 7.57
N LEU A 48 -6.72 -2.00 7.96
CA LEU A 48 -7.80 -2.58 8.74
C LEU A 48 -7.89 -1.89 10.11
N ASP A 49 -6.75 -1.66 10.78
CA ASP A 49 -6.65 -0.95 12.05
C ASP A 49 -7.15 0.50 11.95
N ALA A 50 -6.82 1.21 10.86
CA ALA A 50 -7.28 2.59 10.65
C ALA A 50 -8.79 2.72 10.36
N ILE A 51 -9.44 1.64 9.89
CA ILE A 51 -10.83 1.66 9.45
C ILE A 51 -11.77 1.02 10.47
N CYS A 52 -11.39 -0.10 11.06
CA CYS A 52 -12.22 -0.92 11.93
C CYS A 52 -11.36 -1.65 12.98
N PRO A 53 -10.65 -0.91 13.86
CA PRO A 53 -9.62 -1.47 14.76
C PRO A 53 -10.13 -2.61 15.63
N ASP A 54 -11.32 -2.46 16.22
CA ASP A 54 -11.90 -3.46 17.13
C ASP A 54 -12.81 -4.47 16.41
N SER A 55 -12.82 -4.47 15.08
CA SER A 55 -13.83 -5.19 14.30
C SER A 55 -13.26 -5.87 13.07
N TRP A 56 -12.01 -6.30 13.15
CA TRP A 56 -11.45 -7.29 12.24
C TRP A 56 -10.70 -8.38 13.01
N SER A 57 -10.68 -9.60 12.45
CA SER A 57 -9.91 -10.71 12.97
C SER A 57 -9.39 -11.56 11.82
N PHE A 58 -8.27 -12.25 12.05
CA PHE A 58 -7.68 -13.14 11.07
C PHE A 58 -7.24 -14.45 11.72
N GLU A 59 -7.83 -15.54 11.26
CA GLU A 59 -7.52 -16.90 11.71
C GLU A 59 -6.72 -17.64 10.63
N LEU A 60 -5.82 -18.52 11.06
CA LEU A 60 -4.90 -19.26 10.21
C LEU A 60 -5.02 -20.75 10.48
N GLU A 61 -5.18 -21.53 9.42
CA GLU A 61 -5.16 -22.99 9.46
C GLU A 61 -4.09 -23.50 8.48
N VAL A 62 -3.05 -24.16 9.00
CA VAL A 62 -1.99 -24.74 8.17
C VAL A 62 -2.55 -25.95 7.42
N ILE A 63 -2.38 -26.00 6.09
CA ILE A 63 -2.82 -27.13 5.28
C ILE A 63 -1.65 -28.14 5.17
N PRO A 64 -1.76 -29.32 5.82
CA PRO A 64 -0.69 -30.31 5.80
C PRO A 64 -0.59 -31.02 4.43
N GLY A 65 0.57 -31.61 4.15
CA GLY A 65 0.78 -32.45 2.97
C GLY A 65 0.88 -31.69 1.64
N THR A 66 1.08 -30.38 1.68
CA THR A 66 1.28 -29.52 0.51
C THR A 66 2.76 -29.45 0.11
N ALA A 67 3.04 -29.27 -1.19
CA ALA A 67 4.40 -29.23 -1.72
C ALA A 67 5.18 -27.99 -1.23
N THR A 68 4.47 -26.88 -1.04
CA THR A 68 4.96 -25.65 -0.44
C THR A 68 4.14 -25.33 0.81
N PRO A 69 4.69 -24.61 1.81
CA PRO A 69 3.94 -24.14 2.96
C PRO A 69 2.67 -23.41 2.51
N THR A 70 1.54 -23.96 2.91
CA THR A 70 0.22 -23.51 2.49
C THR A 70 -0.64 -23.26 3.73
N VAL A 71 -1.35 -22.14 3.75
CA VAL A 71 -2.18 -21.74 4.86
C VAL A 71 -3.54 -21.27 4.36
N LYS A 72 -4.62 -21.80 4.93
CA LYS A 72 -5.95 -21.24 4.78
C LYS A 72 -6.09 -20.06 5.73
N GLY A 73 -6.39 -18.89 5.16
CA GLY A 73 -6.72 -17.68 5.91
C GLY A 73 -8.22 -17.51 6.01
N ARG A 74 -8.68 -17.01 7.15
CA ARG A 74 -10.06 -16.57 7.37
C ARG A 74 -10.05 -15.15 7.94
N LEU A 75 -10.36 -14.18 7.10
CA LEU A 75 -10.44 -12.76 7.48
C LEU A 75 -11.89 -12.37 7.72
N THR A 76 -12.18 -11.91 8.94
CA THR A 76 -13.48 -11.35 9.30
C THR A 76 -13.33 -9.84 9.44
N VAL A 77 -14.20 -9.07 8.75
CA VAL A 77 -14.26 -7.60 8.85
C VAL A 77 -15.71 -7.20 9.06
N LEU A 78 -15.99 -6.51 10.16
CA LEU A 78 -17.34 -6.07 10.56
C LEU A 78 -18.38 -7.21 10.51
N GLY A 79 -17.99 -8.41 10.96
CA GLY A 79 -18.85 -9.60 11.01
C GLY A 79 -19.01 -10.35 9.67
N VAL A 80 -18.40 -9.88 8.58
CA VAL A 80 -18.37 -10.59 7.30
C VAL A 80 -17.05 -11.33 7.17
N THR A 81 -17.11 -12.64 6.93
CA THR A 81 -15.94 -13.50 6.81
C THR A 81 -15.66 -13.87 5.36
N ARG A 82 -14.39 -13.85 4.97
CA ARG A 82 -13.91 -14.31 3.67
C ARG A 82 -12.66 -15.14 3.84
N GLU A 83 -12.53 -16.16 3.01
CA GLU A 83 -11.47 -17.15 3.11
C GLU A 83 -10.74 -17.26 1.78
N ASP A 84 -9.43 -17.48 1.86
CA ASP A 84 -8.57 -17.74 0.72
C ASP A 84 -7.36 -18.57 1.18
N ILE A 85 -6.63 -19.12 0.23
CA ILE A 85 -5.42 -19.90 0.48
C ILE A 85 -4.21 -19.04 0.15
N GLY A 86 -3.25 -18.96 1.06
CA GLY A 86 -1.95 -18.37 0.83
C GLY A 86 -0.86 -19.44 0.73
N GLU A 87 0.09 -19.20 -0.17
CA GLU A 87 1.19 -20.12 -0.44
C GLU A 87 2.52 -19.38 -0.35
N ALA A 88 3.53 -20.04 0.22
CA ALA A 88 4.89 -19.53 0.15
C ALA A 88 5.51 -19.88 -1.22
N SER A 89 6.31 -18.96 -1.76
CA SER A 89 7.09 -19.25 -2.96
C SER A 89 8.15 -20.32 -2.66
N GLU A 90 8.54 -21.06 -3.70
CA GLU A 90 9.61 -22.06 -3.61
C GLU A 90 10.97 -21.42 -3.24
N GLY A 91 11.86 -22.22 -2.65
CA GLY A 91 13.22 -21.81 -2.28
C GLY A 91 13.37 -21.33 -0.84
N GLU A 92 14.40 -20.54 -0.56
CA GLU A 92 14.83 -20.15 0.79
C GLU A 92 13.78 -19.36 1.59
N TYR A 93 12.79 -18.77 0.91
CA TYR A 93 11.72 -17.98 1.53
C TYR A 93 10.42 -18.80 1.72
N SER A 94 10.47 -20.10 1.47
CA SER A 94 9.37 -21.05 1.62
C SER A 94 9.06 -21.28 3.10
N THR A 95 8.35 -20.34 3.73
CA THR A 95 8.05 -20.37 5.17
C THR A 95 6.55 -20.27 5.43
N LEU A 96 6.09 -20.86 6.53
CA LEU A 96 4.71 -20.69 7.00
C LEU A 96 4.34 -19.21 7.23
N LYS A 97 5.32 -18.38 7.60
CA LYS A 97 5.13 -16.93 7.75
C LYS A 97 4.81 -16.25 6.42
N ALA A 98 5.51 -16.64 5.34
CA ALA A 98 5.24 -16.14 4.00
C ALA A 98 3.85 -16.57 3.53
N ALA A 99 3.49 -17.84 3.72
CA ALA A 99 2.17 -18.38 3.39
C ALA A 99 1.04 -17.67 4.17
N ALA A 100 1.22 -17.44 5.47
CA ALA A 100 0.25 -16.71 6.30
C ALA A 100 0.09 -15.25 5.85
N SER A 101 1.19 -14.60 5.47
CA SER A 101 1.16 -13.23 4.94
C SER A 101 0.43 -13.16 3.59
N ASP A 102 0.65 -14.15 2.72
CA ASP A 102 -0.05 -14.28 1.45
C ASP A 102 -1.55 -14.53 1.66
N ALA A 103 -1.91 -15.43 2.58
CA ALA A 103 -3.30 -15.75 2.91
C ALA A 103 -4.07 -14.51 3.39
N LEU A 104 -3.45 -13.70 4.27
CA LEU A 104 -4.05 -12.44 4.73
C LEU A 104 -4.34 -11.50 3.55
N LYS A 105 -3.34 -11.28 2.69
CA LYS A 105 -3.46 -10.38 1.55
C LYS A 105 -4.55 -10.85 0.58
N ARG A 106 -4.60 -12.16 0.30
CA ARG A 106 -5.60 -12.75 -0.60
C ARG A 106 -7.02 -12.65 -0.04
N CYS A 107 -7.22 -12.91 1.24
CA CYS A 107 -8.51 -12.66 1.89
C CYS A 107 -8.91 -11.18 1.82
N ALA A 108 -7.95 -10.27 2.05
CA ALA A 108 -8.16 -8.82 2.01
C ALA A 108 -8.56 -8.30 0.62
N VAL A 109 -8.01 -8.89 -0.46
CA VAL A 109 -8.38 -8.59 -1.85
C VAL A 109 -9.88 -8.79 -2.09
N GLN A 110 -10.49 -9.78 -1.44
CA GLN A 110 -11.93 -9.99 -1.60
C GLN A 110 -12.73 -8.83 -1.02
N PHE A 111 -12.26 -8.17 0.06
CA PHE A 111 -12.78 -6.90 0.60
C PHE A 111 -12.43 -5.66 -0.25
N GLY A 112 -11.65 -5.85 -1.31
CA GLY A 112 -11.22 -4.81 -2.23
C GLY A 112 -9.90 -4.15 -1.83
N ILE A 113 -9.30 -4.54 -0.70
CA ILE A 113 -8.00 -4.01 -0.27
C ILE A 113 -6.93 -4.50 -1.24
N GLY A 114 -6.26 -3.56 -1.90
CA GLY A 114 -5.21 -3.88 -2.88
C GLY A 114 -5.71 -4.56 -4.15
N ARG A 115 -7.03 -4.73 -4.34
CA ARG A 115 -7.60 -5.41 -5.52
C ARG A 115 -7.24 -4.68 -6.82
N TYR A 116 -7.18 -3.35 -6.79
CA TYR A 116 -6.81 -2.51 -7.92
C TYR A 116 -5.40 -2.81 -8.49
N LEU A 117 -4.52 -3.42 -7.68
CA LEU A 117 -3.17 -3.79 -8.14
C LEU A 117 -3.20 -4.88 -9.22
N TYR A 118 -4.25 -5.71 -9.25
CA TYR A 118 -4.44 -6.72 -10.28
C TYR A 118 -4.88 -6.13 -11.62
N ASP A 119 -5.42 -4.91 -11.60
CA ASP A 119 -5.86 -4.17 -12.79
C ASP A 119 -4.72 -3.34 -13.43
N LEU A 120 -3.54 -3.33 -12.79
CA LEU A 120 -2.36 -2.65 -13.34
C LEU A 120 -1.88 -3.32 -14.63
N PRO A 121 -1.43 -2.54 -15.62
CA PRO A 121 -0.89 -3.10 -16.85
C PRO A 121 0.37 -3.93 -16.54
N LYS A 122 0.42 -5.14 -17.11
CA LYS A 122 1.60 -5.99 -17.05
C LYS A 122 2.73 -5.34 -17.81
N GLN A 123 3.86 -5.12 -17.15
CA GLN A 123 5.00 -4.43 -17.74
C GLN A 123 6.29 -5.26 -17.61
N TRP A 124 7.01 -5.30 -18.73
CA TRP A 124 8.36 -5.85 -18.81
C TRP A 124 9.36 -4.74 -18.61
N VAL A 125 10.19 -4.83 -17.58
CA VAL A 125 11.26 -3.87 -17.30
C VAL A 125 12.63 -4.50 -17.40
N ASP A 126 13.64 -3.67 -17.55
CA ASP A 126 15.03 -4.10 -17.49
C ASP A 126 15.38 -4.58 -16.08
N TRP A 127 16.09 -5.70 -16.01
CA TRP A 127 16.35 -6.43 -14.78
C TRP A 127 17.84 -6.60 -14.54
N ASN A 128 18.26 -6.36 -13.30
CA ASN A 128 19.62 -6.65 -12.83
C ASN A 128 19.62 -7.97 -12.07
N ASP A 129 20.07 -9.04 -12.71
CA ASP A 129 20.04 -10.38 -12.11
C ASP A 129 21.01 -10.55 -10.93
N ALA A 130 22.16 -9.87 -10.96
CA ALA A 130 23.14 -9.91 -9.88
C ALA A 130 22.59 -9.28 -8.59
N ARG A 131 21.81 -8.19 -8.72
CA ARG A 131 21.18 -7.49 -7.59
C ARG A 131 19.77 -7.97 -7.27
N ARG A 132 19.18 -8.81 -8.14
CA ARG A 132 17.80 -9.28 -8.07
C ARG A 132 16.77 -8.15 -7.92
N GLU A 133 16.94 -7.09 -8.69
CA GLU A 133 16.07 -5.90 -8.67
C GLU A 133 15.86 -5.34 -10.09
N PRO A 134 14.78 -4.58 -10.34
CA PRO A 134 14.65 -3.87 -11.60
C PRO A 134 15.65 -2.71 -11.68
N VAL A 135 16.14 -2.43 -12.89
CA VAL A 135 17.04 -1.30 -13.14
C VAL A 135 16.32 0.03 -12.88
N HIS A 136 15.04 0.10 -13.25
CA HIS A 136 14.14 1.21 -12.96
C HIS A 136 12.86 0.69 -12.32
N THR A 137 12.53 1.21 -11.15
CA THR A 137 11.27 0.88 -10.48
C THR A 137 10.11 1.48 -11.25
N PRO A 138 9.08 0.68 -11.62
CA PRO A 138 7.93 1.24 -12.29
C PRO A 138 7.14 2.23 -11.44
N GLU A 139 6.54 3.20 -12.11
CA GLU A 139 5.61 4.11 -11.49
C GLU A 139 4.17 3.59 -11.56
N LEU A 140 3.40 3.85 -10.50
CA LEU A 140 1.96 3.64 -10.54
C LEU A 140 1.28 4.65 -11.48
N PRO A 141 0.30 4.25 -12.30
CA PRO A 141 -0.52 5.18 -13.06
C PRO A 141 -1.35 6.06 -12.11
N GLU A 142 -1.74 7.26 -12.55
CA GLU A 142 -2.41 8.26 -11.72
C GLU A 142 -3.67 7.74 -11.02
N TRP A 143 -4.50 6.95 -11.71
CA TRP A 143 -5.71 6.35 -11.15
C TRP A 143 -5.42 5.38 -9.99
N ALA A 144 -4.23 4.77 -9.98
CA ALA A 144 -3.79 3.81 -8.97
C ALA A 144 -3.04 4.47 -7.80
N ARG A 145 -2.94 5.80 -7.78
CA ARG A 145 -2.40 6.58 -6.66
C ARG A 145 -3.54 7.11 -5.78
N PRO A 146 -3.35 7.32 -4.47
CA PRO A 146 -4.34 7.98 -3.63
C PRO A 146 -4.62 9.40 -4.11
N ASP A 147 -5.82 9.93 -3.86
CA ASP A 147 -6.24 11.25 -4.35
C ASP A 147 -5.25 12.38 -3.99
N HIS A 148 -4.64 12.32 -2.80
CA HIS A 148 -3.64 13.30 -2.37
C HIS A 148 -2.31 13.19 -3.13
N GLU A 149 -1.95 12.03 -3.68
CA GLU A 149 -0.75 11.84 -4.51
C GLU A 149 -0.99 12.13 -6.01
N ARG A 150 -2.26 12.28 -6.42
CA ARG A 150 -2.60 12.64 -7.82
C ARG A 150 -2.33 14.12 -8.14
N SER A 151 -2.13 14.94 -7.11
CA SER A 151 -1.80 16.37 -7.27
C SER A 151 -0.28 16.56 -7.42
N PRO A 152 0.21 17.46 -8.29
CA PRO A 152 1.64 17.79 -8.36
C PRO A 152 2.17 18.20 -6.97
N GLY A 153 3.16 17.48 -6.45
CA GLY A 153 3.76 17.74 -5.12
C GLY A 153 3.09 17.03 -3.93
N GLY A 154 1.98 16.32 -4.13
CA GLY A 154 1.24 15.66 -3.06
C GLY A 154 1.95 14.47 -2.40
N ALA A 155 2.68 13.67 -3.18
CA ALA A 155 3.47 12.55 -2.66
C ALA A 155 4.58 13.00 -1.69
N HIS A 156 5.28 14.11 -2.01
CA HIS A 156 6.29 14.69 -1.12
C HIS A 156 5.67 15.22 0.18
N LEU A 157 4.47 15.81 0.12
CA LEU A 157 3.77 16.28 1.31
C LEU A 157 3.38 15.12 2.22
N VAL A 158 2.89 14.01 1.67
CA VAL A 158 2.48 12.85 2.49
C VAL A 158 3.67 12.15 3.12
N GLN A 159 4.76 11.95 2.38
CA GLN A 159 5.98 11.39 2.95
C GLN A 159 6.53 12.28 4.08
N ALA A 160 6.52 13.60 3.89
CA ALA A 160 6.90 14.54 4.94
C ALA A 160 5.96 14.49 6.15
N MET A 161 4.64 14.35 5.93
CA MET A 161 3.65 14.25 7.01
C MET A 161 3.77 12.93 7.80
N GLU A 162 4.08 11.81 7.14
CA GLU A 162 4.29 10.53 7.83
C GLU A 162 5.59 10.50 8.63
N GLN A 163 6.66 11.08 8.09
CA GLN A 163 7.89 11.27 8.83
C GLN A 163 7.68 12.18 10.05
N LEU A 164 6.98 13.31 9.85
CA LEU A 164 6.58 14.19 10.95
C LEU A 164 5.72 13.48 11.98
N ARG A 165 4.81 12.58 11.59
CA ARG A 165 4.00 11.79 12.55
C ARG A 165 4.89 10.95 13.46
N TYR A 166 6.00 10.43 12.96
CA TYR A 166 6.93 9.61 13.73
C TYR A 166 7.88 10.46 14.59
N GLU A 167 8.21 11.66 14.13
CA GLU A 167 9.10 12.61 14.82
C GLU A 167 8.34 13.60 15.73
N LEU A 168 7.00 13.58 15.69
CA LEU A 168 6.15 14.52 16.42
C LEU A 168 6.30 14.28 17.93
N PRO A 169 6.66 15.32 18.71
CA PRO A 169 6.75 15.21 20.16
C PRO A 169 5.42 14.74 20.76
N GLU A 170 5.45 13.88 21.77
CA GLU A 170 4.24 13.52 22.55
C GLU A 170 3.69 14.72 23.34
N ASP A 171 4.52 15.74 23.56
CA ASP A 171 4.18 16.98 24.24
C ASP A 171 3.18 17.82 23.44
N LEU A 172 1.99 18.02 24.01
CA LEU A 172 0.87 18.75 23.42
C LEU A 172 1.17 20.21 23.08
N ASP A 173 2.06 20.88 23.81
CA ASP A 173 2.38 22.28 23.57
C ASP A 173 3.35 22.42 22.40
N LEU A 174 4.32 21.51 22.28
CA LEU A 174 5.16 21.40 21.09
C LEU A 174 4.35 21.03 19.84
N GLN A 175 3.36 20.14 19.95
CA GLN A 175 2.46 19.82 18.84
C GLN A 175 1.65 21.04 18.38
N ARG A 176 1.16 21.86 19.31
CA ARG A 176 0.44 23.11 19.00
C ARG A 176 1.35 24.12 18.30
N GLU A 177 2.61 24.18 18.67
CA GLU A 177 3.60 25.07 18.06
C GLU A 177 3.92 24.62 16.63
N VAL A 178 4.20 23.33 16.42
CA VAL A 178 4.37 22.74 15.08
C VAL A 178 3.14 23.00 14.21
N TYR A 179 1.93 22.77 14.73
CA TYR A 179 0.69 23.05 14.01
C TYR A 179 0.53 24.53 13.64
N LYS A 180 0.86 25.46 14.55
CA LYS A 180 0.87 26.90 14.27
C LYS A 180 1.80 27.24 13.11
N HIS A 181 3.02 26.71 13.13
CA HIS A 181 4.01 26.95 12.06
C HIS A 181 3.55 26.36 10.72
N LEU A 182 3.02 25.13 10.72
CA LEU A 182 2.49 24.48 9.52
C LEU A 182 1.30 25.26 8.95
N LYS A 183 0.38 25.71 9.80
CA LYS A 183 -0.78 26.51 9.40
C LYS A 183 -0.35 27.86 8.81
N ALA A 184 0.64 28.52 9.41
CA ALA A 184 1.19 29.77 8.87
C ALA A 184 1.85 29.58 7.50
N ALA A 185 2.64 28.51 7.35
CA ALA A 185 3.28 28.15 6.09
C ALA A 185 2.25 27.86 4.99
N LEU A 186 1.22 27.06 5.29
CA LEU A 186 0.12 26.76 4.35
C LEU A 186 -0.69 28.01 3.98
N GLY A 187 -0.95 28.91 4.94
CA GLY A 187 -1.62 30.18 4.68
C GLY A 187 -0.84 31.09 3.71
N SER A 188 0.50 31.07 3.78
CA SER A 188 1.34 31.84 2.87
C SER A 188 1.30 31.34 1.41
N LEU A 189 1.07 30.05 1.20
CA LEU A 189 0.95 29.44 -0.12
C LEU A 189 -0.37 29.80 -0.82
N GLN A 190 -1.47 29.96 -0.07
CA GLN A 190 -2.78 30.33 -0.62
C GLN A 190 -2.87 31.81 -1.05
N GLY A 191 -2.02 32.69 -0.50
CA GLY A 191 -1.93 34.10 -0.90
C GLY A 191 -1.24 34.34 -2.25
N GLY A 192 -0.47 33.37 -2.76
CA GLY A 192 0.28 33.50 -4.02
C GLY A 192 -0.56 33.31 -5.29
N THR A 193 -1.68 32.60 -5.20
CA THR A 193 -2.50 32.23 -6.38
C THR A 193 -3.40 33.37 -6.86
N GLN A 194 -3.74 34.33 -5.99
CA GLN A 194 -4.58 35.49 -6.38
C GLN A 194 -3.82 36.60 -7.12
N ASN A 195 -2.48 36.60 -7.10
CA ASN A 195 -1.69 37.73 -7.63
C ASN A 195 -1.21 37.55 -9.10
N ARG A 196 -1.65 36.50 -9.81
CA ARG A 196 -1.24 36.21 -11.20
C ARG A 196 -2.26 36.60 -12.28
N HIS A 197 -3.37 37.26 -11.95
CA HIS A 197 -4.39 37.68 -12.95
C HIS A 197 -4.56 39.20 -13.10
N GLY A 198 -3.63 40.00 -12.57
CA GLY A 198 -3.70 41.47 -12.66
C GLY A 198 -2.41 42.10 -13.16
N ARG A 199 -2.04 41.87 -14.42
CA ARG A 199 -1.17 42.77 -15.22
C ARG A 199 -1.09 42.30 -16.67
N ALA A 200 -2.07 42.73 -17.46
CA ALA A 200 -1.89 42.98 -18.88
C ALA A 200 -2.60 44.31 -19.16
N ALA A 201 -1.79 45.36 -19.30
CA ALA A 201 -2.15 46.63 -19.90
C ALA A 201 -1.32 46.75 -21.19
#